data_AF-A0A2R6LTE5-F1
#
_entry.id   AF-A0A2R6LTE5-F1
#
_cell.length_a   1.000
_cell.length_b   1.000
_cell.length_c   1.000
_cell.angle_alpha   90.00
_cell.angle_beta   90.00
_cell.angle_gamma   90.00
#
_symmetry.space_group_name_H-M   'P 1'
#
loop_
_entity.id
_entity.type
_entity.pdbx_description
1 polymer ?
#
loop_
_entity_poly.entity_id
_entity_poly.type
_entity_poly.pdbx_seq_one_letter_code
_entity_poly.pdbx_strand_id
1 'polypeptide(L)'
;GNLVVTDTGTYLLAQLDNDLVDGSAIDRTENVTRSFYDVARYTSKNLDHPLLTDARPIQEQLWKVQPLGYAVSGQAQMDLVDEAAFTDAANDAVASVAARTDGLVATGSFTPDETTGTGVHYVSSLLPPGKQENLHPFGLQSYTVTFLGNLVLTSALGFEQVRSAGETTRRYGRGDEWEVDDIGGGVDLSVTGSRETDSSVDFGERTRRVRLTVDSVDTGAGSVEVRDRFPDSWNFLGAYSDGTSPEGESYVTFEGETTDPAELEGTTFTYFIETPSGVEKSGIYGVGPGEALTLDTEEQATDEFAGTDDVFIAGVDQV
;
A
#
# COMPACT_ATOMS: atom_id res chain seq x y z
N GLY A 1 -20.85 -4.86 18.36
CA GLY A 1 -21.37 -4.98 16.98
C GLY A 1 -20.59 -4.01 16.11
N ASN A 2 -20.52 -4.23 14.80
CA ASN A 2 -19.53 -3.52 13.97
C ASN A 2 -20.10 -2.25 13.36
N LEU A 3 -19.32 -1.19 13.42
CA LEU A 3 -19.55 0.03 12.66
C LEU A 3 -18.60 0.03 11.47
N VAL A 4 -19.12 0.06 10.25
CA VAL A 4 -18.29 0.21 9.05
C VAL A 4 -18.46 1.62 8.52
N VAL A 5 -17.36 2.37 8.50
CA VAL A 5 -17.28 3.76 8.04
C VAL A 5 -16.67 3.76 6.64
N THR A 6 -17.37 4.34 5.67
CA THR A 6 -16.92 4.35 4.28
C THR A 6 -17.00 5.73 3.64
N ASP A 7 -16.09 6.00 2.70
CA ASP A 7 -16.12 7.18 1.81
C ASP A 7 -16.22 8.50 2.61
N THR A 8 -17.22 9.34 2.33
CA THR A 8 -17.45 10.58 3.09
C THR A 8 -17.76 10.35 4.57
N GLY A 9 -18.12 9.13 4.95
CA GLY A 9 -18.25 8.71 6.33
C GLY A 9 -16.94 8.82 7.10
N THR A 10 -15.77 8.80 6.45
CA THR A 10 -14.44 8.97 7.09
C THR A 10 -14.40 10.21 7.98
N TYR A 11 -15.05 11.29 7.57
CA TYR A 11 -15.12 12.51 8.38
C TYR A 11 -15.78 12.27 9.74
N LEU A 12 -16.70 11.31 9.86
CA LEU A 12 -17.32 10.96 11.14
C LEU A 12 -16.34 10.35 12.15
N LEU A 13 -15.18 9.81 11.73
CA LEU A 13 -14.16 9.29 12.64
C LEU A 13 -13.75 10.36 13.66
N ALA A 14 -13.52 11.59 13.20
CA ALA A 14 -13.19 12.74 14.04
C ALA A 14 -14.32 13.21 15.00
N GLN A 15 -15.50 12.60 14.91
CA GLN A 15 -16.63 12.86 15.79
C GLN A 15 -16.96 11.68 16.71
N LEU A 16 -16.29 10.54 16.52
CA LEU A 16 -16.45 9.40 17.41
C LEU A 16 -15.75 9.70 18.73
N ASP A 17 -16.44 9.42 19.82
CA ASP A 17 -15.92 9.52 21.18
C ASP A 17 -16.50 8.33 21.94
N ASN A 18 -15.71 7.26 22.02
CA ASN A 18 -16.08 6.01 22.67
C ASN A 18 -14.84 5.21 23.08
N ASP A 19 -15.03 4.09 23.77
CA ASP A 19 -13.96 3.23 24.29
C ASP A 19 -12.97 2.76 23.20
N LEU A 20 -13.39 2.68 21.93
CA LEU A 20 -12.52 2.26 20.83
C LEU A 20 -11.82 3.40 20.10
N VAL A 21 -12.44 4.58 20.07
CA VAL A 21 -12.00 5.69 19.21
C VAL A 21 -12.13 7.01 19.96
N ASP A 22 -11.00 7.68 20.19
CA ASP A 22 -10.92 9.11 20.49
C ASP A 22 -10.73 9.88 19.18
N GLY A 23 -11.85 10.27 18.57
CA GLY A 23 -11.85 11.01 17.32
C GLY A 23 -11.23 12.39 17.43
N SER A 24 -10.99 12.93 18.63
CA SER A 24 -10.34 14.24 18.78
C SER A 24 -8.88 14.23 18.34
N ALA A 25 -8.25 13.06 18.25
CA ALA A 25 -6.92 12.87 17.66
C ALA A 25 -6.90 13.05 16.13
N ILE A 26 -8.06 12.99 15.46
CA ILE A 26 -8.18 13.14 14.00
C ILE A 26 -8.72 14.53 13.67
N ASP A 27 -7.87 15.45 13.24
CA ASP A 27 -8.32 16.70 12.64
C ASP A 27 -8.82 16.45 11.21
N ARG A 28 -10.08 16.83 10.95
CA ARG A 28 -10.74 16.61 9.65
C ARG A 28 -10.11 17.37 8.49
N THR A 29 -9.38 18.44 8.77
CA THR A 29 -8.77 19.31 7.77
C THR A 29 -7.29 19.03 7.56
N GLU A 30 -6.61 18.53 8.59
CA GLU A 30 -5.17 18.25 8.55
C GLU A 30 -4.88 16.75 8.35
N ASN A 31 -5.64 15.86 9.00
CA ASN A 31 -5.38 14.42 8.98
C ASN A 31 -6.25 13.62 7.99
N VAL A 32 -7.23 14.26 7.34
CA VAL A 32 -8.08 13.60 6.33
C VAL A 32 -7.88 14.25 4.96
N THR A 33 -7.25 13.50 4.05
CA THR A 33 -6.98 13.95 2.69
C THR A 33 -7.99 13.37 1.71
N ARG A 34 -8.76 14.24 1.04
CA ARG A 34 -9.61 13.84 -0.08
C ARG A 34 -8.82 13.88 -1.39
N SER A 35 -8.64 12.71 -1.99
CA SER A 35 -7.96 12.53 -3.26
C SER A 35 -8.91 12.01 -4.33
N PHE A 36 -8.65 12.38 -5.58
CA PHE A 36 -9.40 11.91 -6.75
C PHE A 36 -8.45 11.23 -7.72
N TYR A 37 -8.73 9.97 -8.00
CA TYR A 37 -7.93 9.13 -8.89
C TYR A 37 -8.70 8.79 -10.16
N ASP A 38 -7.97 8.36 -11.17
CA ASP A 38 -8.55 7.70 -12.36
C ASP A 38 -9.11 6.33 -11.97
N VAL A 39 -8.39 5.64 -11.08
CA VAL A 39 -8.79 4.38 -10.46
C VAL A 39 -8.38 4.42 -9.00
N ALA A 40 -9.36 4.42 -8.09
CA ALA A 40 -9.11 4.26 -6.67
C ALA A 40 -8.60 2.84 -6.40
N ARG A 41 -7.41 2.74 -5.80
CA ARG A 41 -6.74 1.47 -5.53
C ARG A 41 -5.84 1.59 -4.31
N TYR A 42 -5.63 0.46 -3.64
CA TYR A 42 -4.56 0.33 -2.66
C TYR A 42 -3.21 0.32 -3.37
N THR A 43 -2.26 1.08 -2.85
CA THR A 43 -0.85 1.03 -3.27
C THR A 43 -0.10 -0.05 -2.49
N SER A 44 -0.44 -0.26 -1.22
CA SER A 44 0.08 -1.35 -0.41
C SER A 44 -1.03 -2.00 0.44
N LYS A 45 -0.83 -3.27 0.82
CA LYS A 45 -1.78 -4.06 1.61
C LYS A 45 -1.02 -4.98 2.57
N ASN A 46 -1.51 -5.05 3.79
CA ASN A 46 -1.18 -6.13 4.71
C ASN A 46 -2.13 -7.31 4.44
N LEU A 47 -1.68 -8.32 3.69
CA LEU A 47 -2.52 -9.47 3.32
C LEU A 47 -2.79 -10.42 4.50
N ASP A 48 -2.02 -10.32 5.58
CA ASP A 48 -2.22 -11.08 6.81
C ASP A 48 -3.30 -10.44 7.70
N HIS A 49 -3.60 -9.14 7.47
CA HIS A 49 -4.69 -8.47 8.16
C HIS A 49 -6.05 -9.17 7.92
N PRO A 50 -6.84 -9.50 8.95
CA PRO A 50 -8.09 -10.27 8.81
C PRO A 50 -9.19 -9.64 7.92
N LEU A 51 -9.15 -8.32 7.69
CA LEU A 51 -10.01 -7.68 6.67
C LEU A 51 -9.70 -8.15 5.24
N LEU A 52 -8.48 -8.62 5.00
CA LEU A 52 -7.96 -9.07 3.71
C LEU A 52 -7.76 -10.58 3.64
N THR A 53 -8.32 -11.37 4.57
CA THR A 53 -8.36 -12.84 4.46
C THR A 53 -8.91 -13.27 3.11
N ASP A 54 -8.17 -14.12 2.38
CA ASP A 54 -8.41 -14.58 1.00
C ASP A 54 -8.24 -13.52 -0.11
N ALA A 55 -7.78 -12.31 0.21
CA ALA A 55 -7.39 -11.33 -0.78
C ALA A 55 -6.11 -11.80 -1.49
N ARG A 56 -5.93 -11.35 -2.73
CA ARG A 56 -4.74 -11.67 -3.53
C ARG A 56 -3.90 -10.43 -3.77
N PRO A 57 -2.57 -10.56 -3.96
CA PRO A 57 -1.69 -9.43 -4.27
C PRO A 57 -2.21 -8.56 -5.42
N ILE A 58 -2.66 -9.17 -6.53
CA ILE A 58 -3.15 -8.45 -7.72
C ILE A 58 -4.49 -7.69 -7.55
N GLN A 59 -5.17 -7.87 -6.42
CA GLN A 59 -6.47 -7.23 -6.15
C GLN A 59 -6.29 -5.91 -5.41
N GLU A 60 -6.35 -4.79 -6.12
CA GLU A 60 -6.08 -3.46 -5.50
C GLU A 60 -7.31 -2.54 -5.49
N GLN A 61 -8.34 -2.84 -6.29
CA GLN A 61 -9.49 -1.94 -6.50
C GLN A 61 -10.70 -2.44 -5.73
N LEU A 62 -11.37 -1.57 -4.97
CA LEU A 62 -12.58 -1.92 -4.20
C LEU A 62 -13.86 -1.83 -5.03
N TRP A 63 -13.91 -0.96 -6.02
CA TRP A 63 -15.02 -0.87 -6.98
C TRP A 63 -14.49 -0.61 -8.39
N LYS A 64 -15.26 -1.00 -9.40
CA LYS A 64 -14.93 -0.72 -10.80
C LYS A 64 -15.50 0.63 -11.20
N VAL A 65 -14.62 1.53 -11.64
CA VAL A 65 -15.00 2.75 -12.35
C VAL A 65 -15.79 2.35 -13.59
N GLN A 66 -17.08 2.72 -13.63
CA GLN A 66 -17.97 2.35 -14.73
C GLN A 66 -17.58 3.17 -15.97
N PRO A 67 -17.36 2.55 -17.15
CA PRO A 67 -17.14 3.27 -18.38
C PRO A 67 -18.47 3.78 -18.93
N LEU A 68 -19.11 4.73 -18.24
CA LEU A 68 -20.26 5.45 -18.78
C LEU A 68 -19.75 6.70 -19.51
N GLY A 69 -19.43 6.53 -20.80
CA GLY A 69 -19.32 7.59 -21.80
C GLY A 69 -18.67 8.91 -21.35
N TYR A 70 -17.33 8.96 -21.40
CA TYR A 70 -16.50 10.18 -21.37
C TYR A 70 -16.61 11.09 -20.12
N ALA A 71 -16.00 10.63 -19.03
CA ALA A 71 -14.98 11.36 -18.24
C ALA A 71 -14.25 10.32 -17.37
N VAL A 72 -13.15 9.76 -17.88
CA VAL A 72 -12.46 8.58 -17.28
C VAL A 72 -11.37 8.94 -16.28
N SER A 73 -11.22 10.22 -15.93
CA SER A 73 -10.11 10.69 -15.10
C SER A 73 -10.56 11.49 -13.88
N GLY A 74 -9.93 11.25 -12.74
CA GLY A 74 -10.12 12.03 -11.50
C GLY A 74 -11.52 11.98 -10.89
N GLN A 75 -12.24 10.87 -11.05
CA GLN A 75 -13.59 10.70 -10.49
C GLN A 75 -13.67 9.68 -9.35
N ALA A 76 -12.63 8.86 -9.18
CA ALA A 76 -12.58 7.88 -8.11
C ALA A 76 -12.08 8.55 -6.83
N GLN A 77 -13.03 8.94 -5.97
CA GLN A 77 -12.72 9.59 -4.70
C GLN A 77 -12.19 8.59 -3.68
N MET A 78 -11.13 8.94 -2.97
CA MET A 78 -10.70 8.31 -1.72
C MET A 78 -10.58 9.40 -0.65
N ASP A 79 -11.17 9.17 0.51
CA ASP A 79 -10.93 9.99 1.70
C ASP A 79 -9.94 9.18 2.53
N LEU A 80 -8.67 9.61 2.59
CA LEU A 80 -7.54 8.91 3.21
C LEU A 80 -7.19 9.55 4.55
N VAL A 81 -6.70 8.76 5.51
CA VAL A 81 -6.38 9.25 6.87
C VAL A 81 -4.88 9.15 7.12
N ASP A 82 -4.31 10.16 7.75
CA ASP A 82 -2.94 10.13 8.27
C ASP A 82 -2.76 8.99 9.27
N GLU A 83 -1.65 8.25 9.16
CA GLU A 83 -1.47 7.03 9.93
C GLU A 83 -1.22 7.30 11.41
N ALA A 84 -0.38 8.30 11.74
CA ALA A 84 -0.14 8.68 13.12
C ALA A 84 -1.44 9.10 13.80
N ALA A 85 -2.24 9.96 13.14
CA ALA A 85 -3.54 10.35 13.66
C ALA A 85 -4.55 9.19 13.75
N PHE A 86 -4.49 8.22 12.83
CA PHE A 86 -5.34 7.03 12.88
C PHE A 86 -4.97 6.15 14.08
N THR A 87 -3.69 5.92 14.33
CA THR A 87 -3.21 5.12 15.46
C THR A 87 -3.43 5.85 16.79
N ASP A 88 -3.17 7.14 16.87
CA ASP A 88 -3.41 7.98 18.06
C ASP A 88 -4.90 8.07 18.43
N ALA A 89 -5.79 7.87 17.46
CA ALA A 89 -7.23 7.83 17.72
C ALA A 89 -7.68 6.53 18.39
N ALA A 90 -6.83 5.50 18.43
CA ALA A 90 -7.09 4.33 19.26
C ALA A 90 -6.93 4.75 20.72
N ASN A 91 -8.01 4.65 21.49
CA ASN A 91 -8.00 4.97 22.91
C ASN A 91 -7.32 3.82 23.69
N ASP A 92 -8.06 3.08 24.52
CA ASP A 92 -7.58 1.81 25.12
C ASP A 92 -7.69 0.61 24.14
N ALA A 93 -7.84 0.88 22.85
CA ALA A 93 -8.10 -0.09 21.80
C ALA A 93 -6.86 -0.32 20.92
N VAL A 94 -6.97 -1.29 20.02
CA VAL A 94 -5.95 -1.61 19.00
C VAL A 94 -6.37 -0.98 17.67
N ALA A 95 -5.54 -0.09 17.13
CA ALA A 95 -5.64 0.35 15.74
C ALA A 95 -4.86 -0.62 14.83
N SER A 96 -5.44 -0.96 13.69
CA SER A 96 -4.78 -1.82 12.71
C SER A 96 -5.04 -1.37 11.27
N VAL A 97 -3.97 -1.31 10.46
CA VAL A 97 -4.02 -0.86 9.05
C VAL A 97 -4.00 -2.04 8.08
N ALA A 98 -5.10 -2.23 7.35
CA ALA A 98 -5.18 -3.30 6.35
C ALA A 98 -4.58 -2.90 4.99
N ALA A 99 -4.71 -1.63 4.61
CA ALA A 99 -4.24 -1.16 3.30
C ALA A 99 -3.99 0.35 3.28
N ARG A 100 -3.04 0.76 2.43
CA ARG A 100 -2.65 2.16 2.22
C ARG A 100 -2.80 2.56 0.76
N THR A 101 -2.94 3.87 0.56
CA THR A 101 -2.85 4.53 -0.75
C THR A 101 -1.98 5.76 -0.57
N ASP A 102 -0.87 5.84 -1.33
CA ASP A 102 0.08 6.95 -1.28
C ASP A 102 0.61 7.23 0.14
N GLY A 103 0.90 6.15 0.89
CA GLY A 103 1.39 6.22 2.28
C GLY A 103 0.32 6.54 3.34
N LEU A 104 -0.92 6.83 2.94
CA LEU A 104 -2.01 7.14 3.88
C LEU A 104 -2.93 5.93 4.10
N VAL A 105 -3.57 5.86 5.27
CA VAL A 105 -4.49 4.80 5.64
C VAL A 105 -5.74 4.85 4.75
N ALA A 106 -5.89 3.81 3.93
CA ALA A 106 -7.04 3.62 3.06
C ALA A 106 -8.04 2.63 3.67
N THR A 107 -7.60 1.67 4.49
CA THR A 107 -8.49 0.73 5.20
C THR A 107 -7.85 0.28 6.49
N GLY A 108 -8.62 0.28 7.58
CA GLY A 108 -8.14 -0.10 8.90
C GLY A 108 -9.28 -0.41 9.88
N SER A 109 -8.92 -0.81 11.10
CA SER A 109 -9.85 -1.18 12.17
C SER A 109 -9.42 -0.58 13.50
N PHE A 110 -10.41 -0.35 14.36
CA PHE A 110 -10.26 -0.13 15.79
C PHE A 110 -10.99 -1.26 16.51
N THR A 111 -10.27 -2.11 17.22
CA THR A 111 -10.83 -3.26 17.95
C THR A 111 -10.44 -3.21 19.42
N PRO A 112 -11.23 -3.78 20.35
CA PRO A 112 -10.89 -3.80 21.77
C PRO A 112 -9.55 -4.49 22.07
N ASP A 113 -9.17 -5.44 21.23
CA ASP A 113 -7.96 -6.25 21.31
C ASP A 113 -7.63 -6.81 19.91
N GLU A 114 -6.48 -7.48 19.79
CA GLU A 114 -5.98 -8.11 18.56
C GLU A 114 -6.79 -9.35 18.13
N THR A 115 -7.59 -9.92 19.03
CA THR A 115 -8.29 -11.20 18.82
C THR A 115 -9.79 -11.03 18.50
N THR A 116 -10.31 -9.82 18.70
CA THR A 116 -11.73 -9.54 18.59
C THR A 116 -12.02 -8.70 17.35
N GLY A 117 -12.64 -9.32 16.34
CA GLY A 117 -13.05 -8.63 15.11
C GLY A 117 -14.24 -7.69 15.26
N THR A 118 -14.70 -7.42 16.48
CA THR A 118 -15.81 -6.51 16.74
C THR A 118 -15.31 -5.10 17.00
N GLY A 119 -15.62 -4.14 16.13
CA GLY A 119 -15.14 -2.78 16.32
C GLY A 119 -15.62 -1.76 15.29
N VAL A 120 -14.84 -0.69 15.13
CA VAL A 120 -15.02 0.32 14.09
C VAL A 120 -14.07 0.01 12.94
N HIS A 121 -14.60 -0.28 11.76
CA HIS A 121 -13.80 -0.56 10.57
C HIS A 121 -13.96 0.60 9.59
N TYR A 122 -12.84 1.09 9.09
CA TYR A 122 -12.78 2.18 8.13
C TYR A 122 -12.35 1.63 6.76
N VAL A 123 -13.11 1.94 5.72
CA VAL A 123 -12.85 1.51 4.34
C VAL A 123 -13.02 2.70 3.38
N SER A 124 -11.92 3.25 2.90
CA SER A 124 -11.92 4.33 1.91
C SER A 124 -12.36 3.84 0.54
N SER A 125 -13.14 4.66 -0.18
CA SER A 125 -13.54 4.40 -1.57
C SER A 125 -14.25 3.06 -1.79
N LEU A 126 -15.08 2.64 -0.84
CA LEU A 126 -15.92 1.47 -1.06
C LEU A 126 -17.06 1.80 -2.04
N LEU A 127 -17.55 3.03 -2.03
CA LEU A 127 -18.70 3.49 -2.80
C LEU A 127 -18.34 4.65 -3.74
N PRO A 128 -18.98 4.72 -4.92
CA PRO A 128 -18.81 5.87 -5.81
C PRO A 128 -19.36 7.16 -5.18
N PRO A 129 -18.85 8.34 -5.58
CA PRO A 129 -19.29 9.62 -5.01
C PRO A 129 -20.80 9.87 -5.18
N GLY A 130 -21.48 10.17 -4.07
CA GLY A 130 -22.90 10.54 -4.06
C GLY A 130 -23.14 11.98 -4.53
N LYS A 131 -23.26 12.22 -5.83
CA LYS A 131 -23.67 13.52 -6.42
C LYS A 131 -25.02 13.37 -7.11
N GLN A 132 -25.82 14.43 -7.27
CA GLN A 132 -27.11 14.33 -7.99
C GLN A 132 -26.97 13.82 -9.44
N GLU A 133 -25.80 14.03 -10.06
CA GLU A 133 -25.43 13.47 -11.36
C GLU A 133 -25.30 11.93 -11.33
N ASN A 134 -24.99 11.39 -10.15
CA ASN A 134 -24.94 9.97 -9.81
C ASN A 134 -26.16 9.64 -8.93
N LEU A 135 -27.37 9.70 -9.49
CA LEU A 135 -28.58 9.36 -8.76
C LEU A 135 -28.51 7.87 -8.35
N HIS A 136 -28.54 7.59 -7.03
CA HIS A 136 -28.39 6.24 -6.46
C HIS A 136 -29.70 5.64 -5.89
N PRO A 137 -30.80 5.50 -6.67
CA PRO A 137 -32.10 5.07 -6.14
C PRO A 137 -32.19 3.56 -5.81
N PHE A 138 -31.19 2.75 -6.15
CA PHE A 138 -31.27 1.28 -6.07
C PHE A 138 -30.04 0.59 -5.44
N GLY A 139 -29.58 1.06 -4.28
CA GLY A 139 -28.66 0.31 -3.41
C GLY A 139 -27.32 -0.14 -4.03
N LEU A 140 -26.51 -0.85 -3.23
CA LEU A 140 -25.16 -1.28 -3.59
C LEU A 140 -25.11 -2.38 -4.67
N GLN A 141 -26.24 -3.04 -4.93
CA GLN A 141 -26.33 -4.21 -5.80
C GLN A 141 -26.10 -3.88 -7.30
N SER A 142 -26.25 -2.61 -7.67
CA SER A 142 -26.07 -2.13 -9.06
C SER A 142 -24.70 -1.48 -9.32
N TYR A 143 -23.86 -1.36 -8.29
CA TYR A 143 -22.46 -0.98 -8.45
C TYR A 143 -21.57 -2.22 -8.43
N THR A 144 -20.64 -2.32 -9.37
CA THR A 144 -19.66 -3.42 -9.40
C THR A 144 -18.59 -3.16 -8.33
N VAL A 145 -18.97 -3.26 -7.06
CA VAL A 145 -18.01 -3.54 -5.98
C VAL A 145 -17.25 -4.78 -6.44
N THR A 146 -15.92 -4.71 -6.43
CA THR A 146 -15.09 -5.82 -6.90
C THR A 146 -15.23 -7.01 -5.96
N PHE A 147 -14.59 -8.13 -6.31
CA PHE A 147 -14.42 -9.22 -5.36
C PHE A 147 -13.77 -8.72 -4.05
N LEU A 148 -12.72 -7.89 -4.17
CA LEU A 148 -12.01 -7.32 -3.03
C LEU A 148 -12.89 -6.41 -2.19
N GLY A 149 -13.63 -5.48 -2.81
CA GLY A 149 -14.52 -4.59 -2.04
C GLY A 149 -15.61 -5.35 -1.30
N ASN A 150 -16.18 -6.40 -1.93
CA ASN A 150 -17.13 -7.26 -1.23
C ASN A 150 -16.46 -8.01 -0.09
N LEU A 151 -15.24 -8.51 -0.30
CA LEU A 151 -14.46 -9.24 0.71
C LEU A 151 -14.23 -8.37 1.94
N VAL A 152 -13.66 -7.17 1.74
CA VAL A 152 -13.39 -6.21 2.82
C VAL A 152 -14.67 -5.83 3.55
N LEU A 153 -15.75 -5.53 2.83
CA LEU A 153 -17.03 -5.16 3.44
C LEU A 153 -17.63 -6.31 4.26
N THR A 154 -17.67 -7.53 3.71
CA THR A 154 -18.21 -8.68 4.44
C THR A 154 -17.35 -9.03 5.64
N SER A 155 -16.02 -8.98 5.48
CA SER A 155 -15.09 -9.17 6.59
C SER A 155 -15.33 -8.11 7.67
N ALA A 156 -15.35 -6.82 7.34
CA ALA A 156 -15.63 -5.74 8.31
C ALA A 156 -16.97 -5.92 9.05
N LEU A 157 -18.00 -6.45 8.38
CA LEU A 157 -19.29 -6.74 9.00
C LEU A 157 -19.30 -8.03 9.85
N GLY A 158 -18.25 -8.85 9.80
CA GLY A 158 -18.18 -10.13 10.51
C GLY A 158 -18.89 -11.27 9.78
N PHE A 159 -18.89 -11.25 8.45
CA PHE A 159 -19.54 -12.26 7.62
C PHE A 159 -18.59 -12.89 6.59
N GLU A 160 -18.84 -14.15 6.28
CA GLU A 160 -18.23 -14.86 5.15
C GLU A 160 -19.09 -14.77 3.88
N GLN A 161 -18.44 -14.75 2.73
CA GLN A 161 -19.10 -14.94 1.44
C GLN A 161 -19.17 -16.42 1.08
N VAL A 162 -20.37 -16.99 1.13
CA VAL A 162 -20.64 -18.33 0.62
C VAL A 162 -21.01 -18.27 -0.86
N ARG A 163 -20.13 -18.76 -1.73
CA ARG A 163 -20.35 -18.83 -3.19
C ARG A 163 -20.56 -20.27 -3.61
N SER A 164 -21.74 -20.55 -4.16
CA SER A 164 -22.10 -21.89 -4.63
C SER A 164 -22.33 -21.91 -6.13
N ALA A 165 -21.68 -22.83 -6.84
CA ALA A 165 -21.84 -23.06 -8.27
C ALA A 165 -21.95 -24.58 -8.52
N GLY A 166 -23.18 -25.05 -8.79
CA GLY A 166 -23.46 -26.48 -8.88
C GLY A 166 -23.16 -27.17 -7.54
N GLU A 167 -22.26 -28.16 -7.57
CA GLU A 167 -21.84 -28.93 -6.38
C GLU A 167 -20.66 -28.30 -5.63
N THR A 168 -20.07 -27.23 -6.15
CA THR A 168 -18.93 -26.55 -5.50
C THR A 168 -19.42 -25.40 -4.65
N THR A 169 -19.14 -25.45 -3.35
CA THR A 169 -19.28 -24.33 -2.43
C THR A 169 -17.90 -23.87 -1.97
N ARG A 170 -17.64 -22.57 -2.05
CA ARG A 170 -16.45 -21.93 -1.49
C ARG A 170 -16.87 -20.82 -0.53
N ARG A 171 -16.06 -20.62 0.51
CA ARG A 171 -16.19 -19.56 1.52
C ARG A 171 -15.02 -18.60 1.34
N TYR A 172 -15.26 -17.33 1.54
CA TYR A 172 -14.27 -16.26 1.41
C TYR A 172 -14.48 -15.20 2.48
N GLY A 173 -13.39 -14.68 3.04
CA GLY A 173 -13.39 -13.65 4.08
C GLY A 173 -13.38 -14.26 5.48
N ARG A 174 -13.37 -13.42 6.51
CA ARG A 174 -13.23 -13.90 7.89
C ARG A 174 -14.48 -14.64 8.37
N GLY A 175 -14.27 -15.80 8.99
CA GLY A 175 -15.24 -16.48 9.84
C GLY A 175 -15.29 -15.84 11.23
N ASP A 176 -15.28 -16.67 12.28
CA ASP A 176 -15.17 -16.19 13.67
C ASP A 176 -13.71 -15.89 14.10
N GLU A 177 -12.73 -16.23 13.27
CA GLU A 177 -11.30 -16.01 13.51
C GLU A 177 -10.91 -14.56 13.21
N TRP A 178 -10.26 -13.92 14.18
CA TRP A 178 -9.66 -12.60 14.06
C TRP A 178 -8.40 -12.61 14.90
N GLU A 179 -7.25 -12.52 14.26
CA GLU A 179 -5.96 -12.31 14.91
C GLU A 179 -5.26 -11.27 14.04
N VAL A 180 -4.95 -10.13 14.62
CA VAL A 180 -4.15 -9.11 13.96
C VAL A 180 -2.76 -9.25 14.53
N ASP A 181 -1.79 -9.65 13.69
CA ASP A 181 -0.39 -9.43 14.03
C ASP A 181 -0.22 -7.90 14.14
N ASP A 182 0.19 -7.48 15.32
CA ASP A 182 0.13 -6.12 15.82
C ASP A 182 0.61 -5.10 14.76
N ILE A 183 -0.21 -4.09 14.46
CA ILE A 183 0.26 -2.92 13.69
C ILE A 183 0.61 -1.79 14.68
N GLY A 184 0.88 -2.13 15.95
CA GLY A 184 1.21 -1.21 17.02
C GLY A 184 2.15 -1.79 18.10
N GLY A 185 2.90 -2.84 17.79
CA GLY A 185 3.89 -3.46 18.69
C GLY A 185 5.04 -4.18 17.99
N GLY A 186 4.98 -4.31 16.67
CA GLY A 186 6.16 -4.44 15.84
C GLY A 186 6.97 -3.14 15.90
N VAL A 187 8.29 -3.25 15.86
CA VAL A 187 9.16 -2.08 15.92
C VAL A 187 8.75 -1.03 14.90
N ASP A 188 8.45 0.20 15.37
CA ASP A 188 8.20 1.35 14.50
C ASP A 188 9.36 1.47 13.50
N LEU A 189 9.05 1.57 12.20
CA LEU A 189 10.03 1.86 11.16
C LEU A 189 9.41 2.90 10.23
N SER A 190 9.99 4.10 10.23
CA SER A 190 9.64 5.18 9.32
C SER A 190 10.90 5.66 8.62
N VAL A 191 10.92 5.58 7.29
CA VAL A 191 12.08 5.94 6.47
C VAL A 191 11.68 6.98 5.44
N THR A 192 12.48 8.05 5.34
CA THR A 192 12.35 9.02 4.25
C THR A 192 13.61 9.01 3.40
N GLY A 193 13.46 9.39 2.14
CA GLY A 193 14.57 9.39 1.21
C GLY A 193 14.17 9.79 -0.19
N SER A 194 15.16 9.79 -1.08
CA SER A 194 15.01 10.19 -2.47
C SER A 194 15.77 9.27 -3.42
N ARG A 195 15.32 9.22 -4.67
CA ARG A 195 16.00 8.51 -5.76
C ARG A 195 16.34 9.50 -6.87
N GLU A 196 17.54 9.35 -7.43
CA GLU A 196 17.93 10.00 -8.66
C GLU A 196 18.35 8.96 -9.70
N THR A 197 17.83 9.11 -10.91
CA THR A 197 18.24 8.34 -12.08
C THR A 197 18.85 9.27 -13.14
N ASP A 198 19.80 8.79 -13.94
CA ASP A 198 20.60 9.64 -14.85
C ASP A 198 19.85 10.12 -16.12
N SER A 199 18.68 9.55 -16.41
CA SER A 199 17.81 9.96 -17.52
C SER A 199 16.38 9.47 -17.32
N SER A 200 15.38 10.15 -17.86
CA SER A 200 13.99 9.63 -17.91
C SER A 200 13.66 8.91 -19.23
N VAL A 201 14.59 8.95 -20.19
CA VAL A 201 14.42 8.39 -21.54
C VAL A 201 15.73 7.73 -21.97
N ASP A 202 15.64 6.47 -22.39
CA ASP A 202 16.77 5.72 -22.95
C ASP A 202 16.45 5.15 -24.34
N PHE A 203 17.53 4.91 -25.10
CA PHE A 203 17.49 4.29 -26.42
C PHE A 203 18.25 2.98 -26.38
N GLY A 204 17.53 1.87 -26.58
CA GLY A 204 18.11 0.53 -26.52
C GLY A 204 18.71 0.17 -25.17
N GLU A 205 19.70 -0.71 -25.22
CA GLU A 205 20.48 -1.17 -24.08
C GLU A 205 21.44 -0.09 -23.60
N ARG A 206 21.28 0.31 -22.34
CA ARG A 206 22.08 1.33 -21.70
C ARG A 206 22.22 1.00 -20.22
N THR A 207 23.44 1.12 -19.74
CA THR A 207 23.72 1.14 -18.31
C THR A 207 23.23 2.46 -17.70
N ARG A 208 22.37 2.34 -16.70
CA ARG A 208 21.82 3.42 -15.90
C ARG A 208 22.47 3.45 -14.54
N ARG A 209 22.63 4.66 -13.99
CA ARG A 209 23.08 4.85 -12.62
C ARG A 209 21.90 5.29 -11.77
N VAL A 210 21.62 4.53 -10.72
CA VAL A 210 20.63 4.89 -9.71
C VAL A 210 21.37 5.32 -8.45
N ARG A 211 20.95 6.45 -7.87
CA ARG A 211 21.38 6.91 -6.56
C ARG A 211 20.17 6.91 -5.64
N LEU A 212 20.23 6.10 -4.58
CA LEU A 212 19.21 6.04 -3.55
C LEU A 212 19.77 6.68 -2.28
N THR A 213 19.13 7.73 -1.79
CA THR A 213 19.51 8.43 -0.57
C THR A 213 18.48 8.15 0.51
N VAL A 214 18.95 7.75 1.69
CA VAL A 214 18.15 7.67 2.91
C VAL A 214 18.33 8.99 3.66
N ASP A 215 17.25 9.73 3.85
CA ASP A 215 17.28 11.05 4.50
C ASP A 215 17.08 10.93 6.02
N SER A 216 16.20 10.03 6.48
CA SER A 216 15.97 9.76 7.91
C SER A 216 15.50 8.32 8.13
N VAL A 217 15.83 7.74 9.28
CA VAL A 217 15.32 6.44 9.73
C VAL A 217 14.89 6.57 11.18
N ASP A 218 13.59 6.47 11.43
CA ASP A 218 13.04 6.41 12.79
C ASP A 218 12.66 4.98 13.08
N THR A 219 13.38 4.34 14.01
CA THR A 219 13.07 2.99 14.42
C THR A 219 13.57 2.62 15.81
N GLY A 220 12.87 1.69 16.45
CA GLY A 220 13.32 1.01 17.67
C GLY A 220 14.25 -0.19 17.42
N ALA A 221 14.50 -0.57 16.16
CA ALA A 221 15.33 -1.71 15.79
C ALA A 221 16.80 -1.37 15.95
N GLY A 222 17.62 -2.35 16.34
CA GLY A 222 19.07 -2.22 16.29
C GLY A 222 19.62 -2.36 14.87
N SER A 223 18.78 -2.78 13.90
CA SER A 223 19.22 -2.97 12.52
C SER A 223 18.13 -2.82 11.46
N VAL A 224 18.53 -2.21 10.35
CA VAL A 224 17.69 -2.03 9.16
C VAL A 224 18.46 -2.46 7.91
N GLU A 225 17.76 -3.11 6.99
CA GLU A 225 18.22 -3.42 5.64
C GLU A 225 17.53 -2.51 4.63
N VAL A 226 18.29 -1.94 3.70
CA VAL A 226 17.76 -1.09 2.63
C VAL A 226 17.79 -1.85 1.30
N ARG A 227 16.69 -1.78 0.56
CA ARG A 227 16.53 -2.36 -0.77
C ARG A 227 16.03 -1.33 -1.78
N ASP A 228 16.30 -1.59 -3.05
CA ASP A 228 15.67 -0.86 -4.16
C ASP A 228 15.25 -1.82 -5.27
N ARG A 229 14.02 -1.65 -5.78
CA ARG A 229 13.47 -2.51 -6.83
C ARG A 229 13.78 -1.98 -8.23
N PHE A 230 13.95 -2.90 -9.17
CA PHE A 230 14.08 -2.59 -10.59
C PHE A 230 13.25 -3.59 -11.41
N PRO A 231 12.93 -3.28 -12.69
CA PRO A 231 12.10 -4.17 -13.50
C PRO A 231 12.76 -5.53 -13.76
N ASP A 232 12.00 -6.62 -13.71
CA ASP A 232 12.48 -8.01 -13.93
C ASP A 232 13.18 -8.26 -15.27
N SER A 233 12.96 -7.39 -16.24
CA SER A 233 13.58 -7.48 -17.56
C SER A 233 14.95 -6.78 -17.66
N TRP A 234 15.38 -6.12 -16.59
CA TRP A 234 16.61 -5.33 -16.54
C TRP A 234 17.70 -6.11 -15.80
N ASN A 235 18.96 -5.88 -16.17
CA ASN A 235 20.08 -6.61 -15.57
C ASN A 235 20.77 -5.76 -14.51
N PHE A 236 20.97 -6.33 -13.31
CA PHE A 236 21.80 -5.72 -12.29
C PHE A 236 23.29 -5.89 -12.59
N LEU A 237 24.06 -4.79 -12.49
CA LEU A 237 25.50 -4.76 -12.73
C LEU A 237 26.27 -4.63 -11.40
N GLY A 238 26.48 -5.76 -10.72
CA GLY A 238 27.07 -5.79 -9.37
C GLY A 238 28.52 -5.33 -9.27
N ALA A 239 29.32 -5.42 -10.34
CA ALA A 239 30.76 -5.10 -10.29
C ALA A 239 31.08 -3.63 -9.94
N TYR A 240 30.11 -2.73 -10.05
CA TYR A 240 30.26 -1.29 -9.81
C TYR A 240 29.22 -0.74 -8.84
N SER A 241 28.41 -1.61 -8.23
CA SER A 241 27.30 -1.21 -7.37
C SER A 241 27.70 -1.35 -5.90
N ASP A 242 27.14 -0.49 -5.05
CA ASP A 242 27.36 -0.52 -3.60
C ASP A 242 26.57 -1.68 -2.93
N GLY A 243 25.65 -2.30 -3.66
CA GLY A 243 24.81 -3.40 -3.20
C GLY A 243 24.99 -4.70 -3.97
N THR A 244 24.18 -5.70 -3.63
CA THR A 244 24.09 -6.99 -4.32
C THR A 244 22.65 -7.31 -4.66
N SER A 245 22.42 -8.07 -5.73
CA SER A 245 21.09 -8.55 -6.11
C SER A 245 21.07 -10.07 -6.01
N PRO A 246 20.14 -10.67 -5.25
CA PRO A 246 20.01 -12.12 -5.17
C PRO A 246 19.67 -12.75 -6.53
N GLU A 247 20.12 -13.98 -6.75
CA GLU A 247 19.87 -14.67 -8.02
C GLU A 247 18.37 -14.89 -8.26
N GLY A 248 17.86 -14.34 -9.37
CA GLY A 248 16.45 -14.46 -9.75
C GLY A 248 15.54 -13.39 -9.17
N GLU A 249 16.07 -12.47 -8.37
CA GLU A 249 15.33 -11.36 -7.78
C GLU A 249 15.60 -10.04 -8.54
N SER A 250 14.64 -9.12 -8.48
CA SER A 250 14.71 -7.82 -9.18
C SER A 250 14.76 -6.66 -8.19
N TYR A 251 15.62 -6.83 -7.19
CA TYR A 251 15.96 -5.79 -6.22
C TYR A 251 17.45 -5.84 -5.89
N VAL A 252 17.98 -4.70 -5.46
CA VAL A 252 19.33 -4.56 -4.91
C VAL A 252 19.20 -4.39 -3.41
N THR A 253 19.98 -5.15 -2.64
CA THR A 253 20.17 -4.95 -1.21
C THR A 253 21.50 -4.23 -0.98
N PHE A 254 21.49 -3.19 -0.16
CA PHE A 254 22.69 -2.45 0.20
C PHE A 254 23.21 -2.91 1.55
N GLU A 255 24.53 -3.08 1.60
CA GLU A 255 25.29 -3.51 2.79
C GLU A 255 24.93 -4.93 3.28
N GLY A 256 25.82 -5.87 2.97
CA GLY A 256 25.72 -7.24 3.46
C GLY A 256 25.89 -7.27 4.97
N GLU A 257 24.85 -7.73 5.66
CA GLU A 257 24.71 -7.84 7.11
C GLU A 257 24.47 -6.50 7.83
N THR A 258 23.18 -6.12 7.96
CA THR A 258 22.64 -5.49 9.18
C THR A 258 23.28 -4.13 9.53
N THR A 259 22.70 -3.02 9.06
CA THR A 259 23.23 -1.68 9.32
C THR A 259 22.52 -1.00 10.51
N ASP A 260 23.29 -0.33 11.36
CA ASP A 260 22.75 0.55 12.42
C ASP A 260 21.93 1.66 11.76
N PRO A 261 20.65 1.88 12.15
CA PRO A 261 19.81 2.93 11.60
C PRO A 261 20.47 4.31 11.55
N ALA A 262 21.29 4.64 12.56
CA ALA A 262 21.99 5.92 12.63
C ALA A 262 23.10 6.08 11.56
N GLU A 263 23.62 4.98 11.01
CA GLU A 263 24.59 4.99 9.90
C GLU A 263 23.92 5.10 8.53
N LEU A 264 22.62 4.79 8.43
CA LEU A 264 21.84 4.95 7.20
C LEU A 264 21.45 6.41 6.94
N GLU A 265 21.26 7.22 7.98
CA GLU A 265 20.82 8.61 7.82
C GLU A 265 21.83 9.46 7.04
N GLY A 266 21.38 10.01 5.90
CA GLY A 266 22.19 10.79 4.98
C GLY A 266 23.09 9.97 4.07
N THR A 267 22.98 8.64 4.08
CA THR A 267 23.76 7.75 3.23
C THR A 267 23.14 7.66 1.84
N THR A 268 24.00 7.74 0.80
CA THR A 268 23.60 7.55 -0.59
C THR A 268 24.24 6.30 -1.16
N PHE A 269 23.42 5.33 -1.53
CA PHE A 269 23.83 4.15 -2.25
C PHE A 269 23.77 4.38 -3.76
N THR A 270 24.76 3.87 -4.48
CA THR A 270 24.82 3.90 -5.93
C THR A 270 24.80 2.49 -6.48
N TYR A 271 23.93 2.22 -7.45
CA TYR A 271 23.95 0.97 -8.19
C TYR A 271 23.67 1.17 -9.67
N PHE A 272 23.99 0.14 -10.44
CA PHE A 272 23.89 0.15 -11.88
C PHE A 272 22.97 -0.97 -12.37
N ILE A 273 22.03 -0.60 -13.23
CA ILE A 273 21.10 -1.51 -13.91
C ILE A 273 21.17 -1.24 -15.41
N GLU A 274 20.97 -2.27 -16.22
CA GLU A 274 21.01 -2.18 -17.66
C GLU A 274 19.63 -2.42 -18.25
N THR A 275 19.22 -1.50 -19.12
CA THR A 275 17.94 -1.58 -19.82
C THR A 275 17.95 -2.71 -20.85
N PRO A 276 16.79 -3.32 -21.14
CA PRO A 276 16.70 -4.40 -22.10
C PRO A 276 16.96 -3.92 -23.54
N SER A 277 17.54 -4.78 -24.36
CA SER A 277 17.68 -4.58 -25.82
C SER A 277 16.45 -5.08 -26.58
N GLY A 278 16.21 -4.53 -27.78
CA GLY A 278 15.16 -4.96 -28.71
C GLY A 278 14.00 -3.98 -28.85
N VAL A 279 13.47 -3.86 -30.08
CA VAL A 279 12.34 -2.97 -30.39
C VAL A 279 11.07 -3.33 -29.62
N GLU A 280 10.89 -4.61 -29.32
CA GLU A 280 9.77 -5.15 -28.53
C GLU A 280 9.82 -4.81 -27.05
N LYS A 281 10.95 -4.28 -26.58
CA LYS A 281 11.16 -3.83 -25.18
C LYS A 281 10.92 -2.32 -25.01
N SER A 282 10.30 -1.69 -26.00
CA SER A 282 9.86 -0.29 -25.88
C SER A 282 8.70 -0.18 -24.89
N GLY A 283 8.76 0.77 -23.97
CA GLY A 283 7.73 0.93 -22.95
C GLY A 283 8.11 1.87 -21.83
N ILE A 284 7.21 1.99 -20.86
CA ILE A 284 7.46 2.68 -19.59
C ILE A 284 7.73 1.61 -18.53
N TYR A 285 8.80 1.79 -17.77
CA TYR A 285 9.25 0.89 -16.73
C TYR A 285 9.47 1.69 -15.44
N GLY A 286 9.02 1.16 -14.30
CA GLY A 286 9.22 1.80 -12.99
C GLY A 286 10.46 1.25 -12.28
N VAL A 287 11.29 2.15 -11.74
CA VAL A 287 12.38 1.83 -10.82
C VAL A 287 11.97 2.27 -9.42
N GLY A 288 12.06 1.38 -8.43
CA GLY A 288 11.56 1.55 -7.07
C GLY A 288 10.26 0.78 -6.78
N PRO A 289 9.66 0.97 -5.59
CA PRO A 289 10.12 1.85 -4.52
C PRO A 289 11.38 1.36 -3.80
N GLY A 290 11.97 2.26 -3.00
CA GLY A 290 13.00 1.90 -2.04
C GLY A 290 12.29 1.30 -0.84
N GLU A 291 12.85 0.27 -0.24
CA GLU A 291 12.25 -0.44 0.89
C GLU A 291 13.26 -0.49 2.03
N ALA A 292 12.82 -0.26 3.25
CA ALA A 292 13.59 -0.48 4.47
C ALA A 292 12.93 -1.59 5.29
N LEU A 293 13.73 -2.51 5.85
CA LEU A 293 13.24 -3.66 6.61
C LEU A 293 14.00 -3.82 7.92
N THR A 294 13.34 -4.06 9.04
CA THR A 294 14.04 -4.41 10.30
C THR A 294 14.51 -5.87 10.28
N LEU A 295 15.68 -6.16 10.86
CA LEU A 295 16.28 -7.51 10.80
C LEU A 295 16.49 -8.20 12.16
N ASP A 296 16.60 -7.46 13.26
CA ASP A 296 16.99 -7.98 14.59
C ASP A 296 15.82 -8.19 15.55
N THR A 297 14.61 -8.14 15.01
CA THR A 297 13.35 -8.22 15.73
C THR A 297 12.69 -9.58 15.47
N GLU A 298 11.96 -10.12 16.46
CA GLU A 298 11.17 -11.35 16.24
C GLU A 298 10.06 -11.13 15.19
N GLU A 299 9.76 -9.87 14.88
CA GLU A 299 8.77 -9.39 13.92
C GLU A 299 9.41 -8.35 12.98
N GLN A 300 9.34 -8.55 11.66
CA GLN A 300 9.95 -7.63 10.68
C GLN A 300 8.99 -6.50 10.34
N ALA A 301 9.40 -5.24 10.54
CA ALA A 301 8.71 -4.08 10.01
C ALA A 301 9.28 -3.71 8.63
N THR A 302 8.46 -3.13 7.77
CA THR A 302 8.87 -2.67 6.43
C THR A 302 8.24 -1.33 6.12
N ASP A 303 9.03 -0.40 5.57
CA ASP A 303 8.57 0.90 5.08
C ASP A 303 9.08 1.18 3.66
N GLU A 304 8.28 1.90 2.87
CA GLU A 304 8.60 2.27 1.48
C GLU A 304 8.97 3.76 1.39
N PHE A 305 10.05 4.07 0.67
CA PHE A 305 10.52 5.43 0.48
C PHE A 305 10.99 5.69 -0.96
N ALA A 306 11.30 6.96 -1.25
CA ALA A 306 11.79 7.45 -2.54
C ALA A 306 10.88 7.22 -3.76
N GLY A 307 9.63 6.76 -3.58
CA GLY A 307 8.64 6.60 -4.65
C GLY A 307 9.09 5.71 -5.81
N THR A 308 8.49 5.86 -6.99
CA THR A 308 8.89 5.15 -8.21
C THR A 308 9.27 6.15 -9.30
N ASP A 309 10.38 5.90 -9.98
CA ASP A 309 10.84 6.65 -11.16
C ASP A 309 10.44 5.94 -12.45
N ASP A 310 9.60 6.58 -13.26
CA ASP A 310 9.21 6.07 -14.58
C ASP A 310 10.29 6.37 -15.63
N VAL A 311 10.75 5.32 -16.31
CA VAL A 311 11.74 5.39 -17.38
C VAL A 311 11.11 4.94 -18.70
N PHE A 312 11.21 5.79 -19.72
CA PHE A 312 10.78 5.46 -21.07
C PHE A 312 11.91 4.84 -21.88
N ILE A 313 11.70 3.62 -22.37
CA ILE A 313 12.62 2.94 -23.27
C ILE A 313 12.10 3.03 -24.70
N ALA A 314 12.91 3.62 -25.58
CA ALA A 314 12.75 3.50 -27.03
C ALA A 314 13.65 2.35 -27.51
N GLY A 315 13.05 1.18 -27.72
CA GLY A 315 13.74 0.01 -28.24
C GLY A 315 14.29 0.29 -29.64
N VAL A 316 15.55 -0.06 -29.87
CA VAL A 316 16.23 0.07 -31.17
C VAL A 316 16.62 -1.32 -31.67
N ASP A 317 16.52 -1.50 -32.99
CA ASP A 317 17.00 -2.71 -33.65
C ASP A 317 18.52 -2.59 -33.81
N GLN A 318 19.29 -3.57 -33.34
CA GLN A 318 20.73 -3.56 -33.56
C GLN A 318 20.98 -3.90 -35.04
N VAL A 319 21.46 -2.91 -35.80
CA VAL A 319 21.87 -3.07 -37.21
C VAL A 319 23.35 -3.43 -37.29
#